data_AF-A0A3M1Y9B9-F1
#
_entry.id   AF-A0A3M1Y9B9-F1
#
_cell.length_a   1.000
_cell.length_b   1.000
_cell.length_c   1.000
_cell.angle_alpha   90.00
_cell.angle_beta   90.00
_cell.angle_gamma   90.00
#
_symmetry.space_group_name_H-M   'P 1'
#
loop_
_entity.id
_entity.type
_entity.pdbx_description
1 polymer ?
#
loop_
_entity_poly.entity_id
_entity_poly.type
_entity_poly.pdbx_seq_one_letter_code
_entity_poly.pdbx_strand_id
1 'polypeptide(L)'
;MKTYTPGEVALAIGVSASSIRNWTDQTELQPYLSDMAVRRNDYKHAKQREYTLEDLYVLNTIAKAKTRHNSWQDVADFLEEGNLYTDLPASAALVMQETAAEGFADKVMLHQRIEFLEGILKERDNEIEQLKQQIEEVRNQEREAAKLERAELQTVINDLNRLIGKLEAQIEMLKQDNTKE
;
A
#
# COMPACT_ATOMS: atom_id res chain seq x y z
N MET A 1 14.54 -6.74 -17.36
CA MET A 1 14.29 -7.87 -16.43
C MET A 1 14.29 -9.16 -17.21
N LYS A 2 15.29 -10.00 -16.97
CA LYS A 2 15.45 -11.32 -17.61
C LYS A 2 14.34 -12.27 -17.14
N THR A 3 13.74 -12.98 -18.08
CA THR A 3 12.75 -14.03 -17.81
C THR A 3 13.25 -15.36 -18.32
N TYR A 4 12.75 -16.44 -17.70
CA TYR A 4 13.14 -17.81 -18.00
C TYR A 4 11.93 -18.59 -18.49
N THR A 5 12.13 -19.43 -19.50
CA THR A 5 11.13 -20.37 -20.01
C THR A 5 10.95 -21.57 -19.05
N PRO A 6 9.84 -22.33 -19.14
CA PRO A 6 9.64 -23.50 -18.28
C PRO A 6 10.75 -24.55 -18.41
N GLY A 7 11.36 -24.67 -19.59
CA GLY A 7 12.48 -25.59 -19.83
C GLY A 7 13.77 -25.14 -19.16
N GLU A 8 14.07 -23.85 -19.21
CA GLU A 8 15.21 -23.23 -18.54
C GLU A 8 15.09 -23.36 -17.02
N VAL A 9 13.92 -23.08 -16.45
CA VAL A 9 13.66 -23.24 -15.01
C VAL A 9 13.79 -24.70 -14.58
N ALA A 10 13.23 -25.62 -15.37
CA ALA A 10 13.33 -27.05 -15.12
C ALA A 10 14.80 -27.51 -15.09
N LEU A 11 15.61 -27.06 -16.05
CA LEU A 11 17.04 -27.35 -16.10
C LEU A 11 17.79 -26.72 -14.92
N ALA A 12 17.46 -25.47 -14.57
CA ALA A 12 18.10 -24.77 -13.45
C ALA A 12 17.87 -25.49 -12.11
N ILE A 13 16.65 -25.94 -11.84
CA ILE A 13 16.25 -26.57 -10.57
C ILE A 13 16.57 -28.09 -10.57
N GLY A 14 16.74 -28.71 -11.74
CA GLY A 14 17.00 -30.14 -11.86
C GLY A 14 15.73 -30.99 -11.80
N VAL A 15 14.61 -30.48 -12.30
CA VAL A 15 13.31 -31.17 -12.36
C VAL A 15 12.74 -31.17 -13.77
N SER A 16 11.60 -31.81 -13.98
CA SER A 16 10.96 -31.81 -15.30
C SER A 16 10.15 -30.52 -15.53
N ALA A 17 10.06 -30.06 -16.78
CA ALA A 17 9.18 -28.93 -17.14
C ALA A 17 7.69 -29.21 -16.89
N SER A 18 7.30 -30.48 -16.81
CA SER A 18 5.95 -30.88 -16.37
C SER A 18 5.75 -30.69 -14.87
N SER A 19 6.79 -30.92 -14.06
CA SER A 19 6.77 -30.65 -12.61
C SER A 19 6.62 -29.17 -12.34
N ILE A 20 7.39 -28.32 -13.02
CA ILE A 20 7.28 -26.86 -12.92
C ILE A 20 5.84 -26.41 -13.25
N ARG A 21 5.28 -26.90 -14.35
CA ARG A 21 3.89 -26.59 -14.73
C ARG A 21 2.89 -27.02 -13.67
N ASN A 22 3.01 -28.26 -13.18
CA ASN A 22 2.14 -28.80 -12.14
C ASN A 22 2.17 -27.93 -10.87
N TRP A 23 3.36 -27.52 -10.42
CA TRP A 23 3.50 -26.69 -9.22
C TRP A 23 2.88 -25.31 -9.41
N THR A 24 3.07 -24.70 -10.58
CA THR A 24 2.51 -23.38 -10.90
C THR A 24 0.99 -23.40 -11.08
N ASP A 25 0.41 -24.58 -11.28
CA ASP A 25 -1.04 -24.77 -11.36
C ASP A 25 -1.68 -24.95 -9.97
N GLN A 26 -0.90 -25.23 -8.91
CA GLN A 26 -1.42 -25.35 -7.55
C GLN A 26 -1.91 -24.00 -7.05
N THR A 27 -3.16 -23.96 -6.58
CA THR A 27 -3.84 -22.74 -6.11
C THR A 27 -3.19 -22.12 -4.88
N GLU A 28 -2.59 -22.95 -4.03
CA GLU A 28 -1.98 -22.62 -2.75
C GLU A 28 -0.63 -21.92 -2.96
N LEU A 29 0.12 -22.30 -4.00
CA LEU A 29 1.44 -21.74 -4.31
C LEU A 29 1.37 -20.51 -5.22
N GLN A 30 0.22 -20.37 -5.87
CA GLN A 30 -0.10 -19.37 -6.85
C GLN A 30 0.00 -17.90 -6.35
N PRO A 31 -0.19 -17.56 -5.06
CA PRO A 31 0.05 -16.22 -4.54
C PRO A 31 1.53 -15.79 -4.48
N TYR A 32 2.46 -16.74 -4.43
CA TYR A 32 3.90 -16.48 -4.28
C TYR A 32 4.64 -16.40 -5.63
N LEU A 33 3.92 -16.64 -6.72
CA LEU A 33 4.46 -16.62 -8.07
C LEU A 33 4.01 -15.36 -8.82
N SER A 34 4.85 -14.87 -9.71
CA SER A 34 4.56 -13.73 -10.57
C SER A 34 3.37 -13.99 -11.49
N ASP A 35 2.68 -12.92 -11.89
CA ASP A 35 1.56 -13.01 -12.84
C ASP A 35 1.96 -13.65 -14.18
N MET A 36 3.23 -13.55 -14.58
CA MET A 36 3.79 -14.18 -15.78
C MET A 36 3.89 -15.70 -15.63
N ALA A 37 4.31 -16.17 -14.45
CA ALA A 37 4.45 -17.58 -14.13
C ALA A 37 3.08 -18.28 -14.07
N VAL A 38 2.06 -17.59 -13.53
CA VAL A 38 0.70 -18.14 -13.37
C VAL A 38 -0.25 -17.74 -14.50
N ARG A 39 0.17 -16.87 -15.42
CA ARG A 39 -0.63 -16.30 -16.52
C ARG A 39 -1.91 -15.61 -16.03
N ARG A 40 -1.76 -14.71 -15.07
CA ARG A 40 -2.84 -13.85 -14.58
C ARG A 40 -2.77 -12.46 -15.21
N ASN A 41 -3.87 -11.71 -15.03
CA ASN A 41 -3.99 -10.32 -15.46
C ASN A 41 -3.61 -10.15 -16.93
N ASP A 42 -2.66 -9.26 -17.22
CA ASP A 42 -2.19 -8.94 -18.56
C ASP A 42 -1.58 -10.14 -19.31
N TYR A 43 -1.19 -11.19 -18.58
CA TYR A 43 -0.54 -12.39 -19.12
C TYR A 43 -1.50 -13.58 -19.36
N LYS A 44 -2.82 -13.38 -19.20
CA LYS A 44 -3.84 -14.44 -19.41
C LYS A 44 -3.72 -15.10 -20.79
N HIS A 45 -3.48 -14.30 -21.83
CA HIS A 45 -3.37 -14.75 -23.21
C HIS A 45 -1.92 -14.99 -23.67
N ALA A 46 -0.94 -14.95 -22.76
CA ALA A 46 0.45 -15.22 -23.10
C ALA A 46 0.60 -16.63 -23.72
N LYS A 47 1.37 -16.76 -24.79
CA LYS A 47 1.54 -18.06 -25.46
C LYS A 47 2.26 -19.10 -24.59
N GLN A 48 3.12 -18.62 -23.69
CA GLN A 48 3.93 -19.44 -22.79
C GLN A 48 3.98 -18.81 -21.40
N ARG A 49 4.34 -19.64 -20.40
CA ARG A 49 4.70 -19.15 -19.06
C ARG A 49 6.12 -18.63 -19.10
N GLU A 50 6.37 -17.56 -18.37
CA GLU A 50 7.69 -17.01 -18.17
C GLU A 50 7.89 -16.79 -16.68
N TYR A 51 9.12 -16.99 -16.21
CA TYR A 51 9.46 -16.97 -14.80
C TYR A 51 10.51 -15.92 -14.54
N THR A 52 10.34 -15.17 -13.46
CA THR A 52 11.35 -14.24 -12.94
C THR A 52 12.35 -14.98 -12.06
N LEU A 53 13.46 -14.32 -11.70
CA LEU A 53 14.42 -14.89 -10.74
C LEU A 53 13.77 -15.23 -9.38
N GLU A 54 12.83 -14.39 -8.93
CA GLU A 54 12.07 -14.64 -7.69
C GLU A 54 11.24 -15.92 -7.79
N ASP A 55 10.59 -16.15 -8.94
CA ASP A 55 9.87 -17.39 -9.21
C ASP A 55 10.80 -18.61 -9.14
N LEU A 56 12.05 -18.49 -9.59
CA LEU A 56 13.04 -19.58 -9.47
C LEU A 56 13.35 -19.92 -8.01
N TYR A 57 13.45 -18.93 -7.12
CA TYR A 57 13.66 -19.17 -5.70
C TYR A 57 12.45 -19.84 -5.04
N VAL A 58 11.24 -19.42 -5.41
CA VAL A 58 10.00 -20.05 -4.94
C VAL A 58 9.93 -21.50 -5.43
N LEU A 59 10.22 -21.75 -6.71
CA LEU A 59 10.20 -23.10 -7.30
C LEU A 59 11.32 -24.00 -6.76
N ASN A 60 12.51 -23.46 -6.50
CA ASN A 60 13.57 -24.18 -5.78
C ASN A 60 13.13 -24.52 -4.35
N THR A 61 12.38 -23.61 -3.74
CA THR A 61 11.85 -23.83 -2.39
C THR A 61 10.83 -24.96 -2.38
N ILE A 62 9.90 -24.95 -3.33
CA ILE A 62 8.96 -26.04 -3.54
C ILE A 62 9.70 -27.35 -3.78
N ALA A 63 10.74 -27.36 -4.62
CA ALA A 63 11.51 -28.57 -4.91
C ALA A 63 12.18 -29.18 -3.67
N LYS A 64 12.64 -28.36 -2.72
CA LYS A 64 13.31 -28.81 -1.48
C LYS A 64 12.32 -29.12 -0.36
N ALA A 65 11.29 -28.29 -0.19
CA ALA A 65 10.32 -28.40 0.90
C ALA A 65 9.23 -29.43 0.61
N LYS A 66 8.85 -29.65 -0.66
CA LYS A 66 7.81 -30.61 -0.99
C LYS A 66 8.34 -32.04 -0.90
N THR A 67 7.78 -32.79 0.05
CA THR A 67 8.04 -34.23 0.23
C THR A 67 6.79 -35.04 -0.12
N ARG A 68 6.84 -36.38 0.02
CA ARG A 68 5.65 -37.23 -0.15
C ARG A 68 4.67 -37.15 1.02
N HIS A 69 5.08 -36.58 2.15
CA HIS A 69 4.34 -36.66 3.41
C HIS A 69 3.68 -35.33 3.81
N ASN A 70 4.00 -34.23 3.15
CA ASN A 70 3.40 -32.92 3.40
C ASN A 70 2.45 -32.51 2.28
N SER A 71 1.51 -31.63 2.59
CA SER A 71 0.55 -31.06 1.65
C SER A 71 1.16 -29.89 0.85
N TRP A 72 0.42 -29.35 -0.12
CA TRP A 72 0.80 -28.10 -0.78
C TRP A 72 0.61 -26.89 0.13
N GLN A 73 -0.39 -26.95 1.02
CA GLN A 73 -0.63 -25.92 2.02
C GLN A 73 0.57 -25.80 2.97
N ASP A 74 1.14 -26.92 3.41
CA ASP A 74 2.32 -26.90 4.30
C ASP A 74 3.52 -26.18 3.66
N VAL A 75 3.64 -26.26 2.32
CA VAL A 75 4.68 -25.55 1.56
C VAL A 75 4.32 -24.07 1.38
N ALA A 76 3.04 -23.75 1.21
CA ALA A 76 2.56 -22.37 1.17
C ALA A 76 2.79 -21.67 2.52
N ASP A 77 2.46 -22.32 3.63
CA ASP A 77 2.70 -21.81 4.99
C ASP A 77 4.20 -21.55 5.20
N PHE A 78 5.07 -22.47 4.75
CA PHE A 78 6.52 -22.28 4.81
C PHE A 78 6.99 -21.05 4.01
N LEU A 79 6.39 -20.79 2.84
CA LEU A 79 6.66 -19.59 2.03
C LEU A 79 6.08 -18.32 2.67
N GLU A 80 4.93 -18.41 3.32
CA GLU A 80 4.27 -17.28 4.02
C GLU A 80 5.10 -16.79 5.21
N GLU A 81 5.75 -17.71 5.92
CA GLU A 81 6.73 -17.40 6.97
C GLU A 81 8.00 -16.70 6.43
N GLY A 82 8.12 -16.53 5.11
CA GLY A 82 9.25 -15.86 4.45
C GLY A 82 10.44 -16.78 4.21
N ASN A 83 10.29 -18.09 4.40
CA ASN A 83 11.38 -19.03 4.16
C ASN A 83 11.58 -19.25 2.65
N LEU A 84 12.72 -18.82 2.13
CA LEU A 84 13.10 -18.98 0.73
C LEU A 84 14.50 -19.61 0.62
N TYR A 85 14.60 -20.69 -0.14
CA TYR A 85 15.87 -21.28 -0.51
C TYR A 85 16.44 -20.55 -1.74
N THR A 86 17.24 -19.51 -1.48
CA THR A 86 17.92 -18.72 -2.53
C THR A 86 19.14 -19.42 -3.12
N ASP A 87 19.67 -20.43 -2.44
CA ASP A 87 20.77 -21.26 -2.94
C ASP A 87 20.27 -22.22 -4.02
N LEU A 88 20.45 -21.79 -5.27
CA LEU A 88 20.09 -22.56 -6.45
C LEU A 88 21.09 -23.70 -6.71
N PRO A 89 20.64 -24.83 -7.28
CA PRO A 89 21.52 -25.94 -7.65
C PRO A 89 22.59 -25.51 -8.66
N ALA A 90 23.71 -26.24 -8.72
CA ALA A 90 24.79 -25.95 -9.66
C ALA A 90 24.35 -25.95 -11.14
N SER A 91 23.29 -26.69 -11.48
CA SER A 91 22.67 -26.69 -12.81
C SER A 91 22.09 -25.33 -13.21
N ALA A 92 21.72 -24.48 -12.26
CA ALA A 92 21.24 -23.12 -12.52
C ALA A 92 22.30 -22.25 -13.22
N ALA A 93 23.59 -22.49 -12.96
CA ALA A 93 24.69 -21.77 -13.62
C ALA A 93 24.76 -22.00 -15.14
N LEU A 94 24.08 -23.02 -15.67
CA LEU A 94 24.00 -23.29 -17.11
C LEU A 94 22.98 -22.40 -17.83
N VAL A 95 22.00 -21.90 -17.09
CA VAL A 95 20.85 -21.14 -17.61
C VAL A 95 20.98 -19.67 -17.26
N MET A 96 21.47 -19.40 -16.05
CA MET A 96 21.55 -18.07 -15.47
C MET A 96 22.90 -17.39 -15.77
N GLN A 97 23.55 -17.75 -16.88
CA GLN A 97 24.71 -16.98 -17.33
C GLN A 97 24.22 -15.59 -17.76
N GLU A 98 24.26 -14.65 -16.83
CA GLU A 98 24.23 -13.24 -17.17
C GLU A 98 25.53 -12.90 -17.86
N THR A 99 25.44 -12.39 -19.08
CA THR A 99 26.59 -11.72 -19.67
C THR A 99 26.87 -10.47 -18.83
N ALA A 100 28.15 -10.13 -18.61
CA ALA A 100 28.51 -8.95 -17.83
C ALA A 100 27.85 -7.65 -18.37
N ALA A 101 27.53 -7.63 -19.67
CA ALA A 101 26.81 -6.55 -20.33
C ALA A 101 25.32 -6.48 -19.94
N GLU A 102 24.61 -7.62 -19.86
CA GLU A 102 23.21 -7.69 -19.41
C GLU A 102 23.07 -7.21 -17.97
N GLY A 103 23.91 -7.72 -17.07
CA GLY A 103 23.88 -7.34 -15.65
C GLY A 103 24.21 -5.86 -15.43
N PHE A 104 25.04 -5.25 -16.29
CA PHE A 104 25.31 -3.81 -16.24
C PHE A 104 24.11 -3.00 -16.73
N ALA A 105 23.50 -3.38 -17.87
CA ALA A 105 22.34 -2.68 -18.42
C ALA A 105 21.14 -2.70 -17.46
N ASP A 106 20.82 -3.85 -16.86
CA ASP A 106 19.74 -3.96 -15.88
C ASP A 106 20.01 -3.10 -14.63
N LYS A 107 21.26 -3.04 -14.16
CA LYS A 107 21.64 -2.16 -13.03
C LYS A 107 21.46 -0.67 -13.35
N VAL A 108 21.82 -0.23 -14.56
CA VAL A 108 21.63 1.17 -14.98
C VAL A 108 20.13 1.49 -15.04
N MET A 109 19.33 0.61 -15.62
CA MET A 109 17.88 0.79 -15.71
C MET A 109 17.21 0.83 -14.32
N LEU A 110 17.65 -0.03 -13.40
CA LEU A 110 17.17 -0.01 -12.01
C LEU A 110 17.55 1.28 -11.30
N HIS A 111 18.79 1.77 -11.46
CA HIS A 111 19.21 3.07 -10.89
C HIS A 111 18.35 4.21 -11.44
N GLN A 112 18.15 4.29 -12.75
CA GLN A 112 17.29 5.32 -13.35
C GLN A 112 15.85 5.24 -12.83
N ARG A 113 15.33 4.02 -12.61
CA ARG A 113 14.00 3.84 -12.04
C ARG A 113 13.93 4.28 -10.58
N ILE A 114 14.96 4.00 -9.79
CA ILE A 114 15.07 4.46 -8.39
C ILE A 114 15.09 5.99 -8.36
N GLU A 115 15.96 6.64 -9.14
CA GLU A 115 16.06 8.10 -9.21
C GLU A 115 14.71 8.74 -9.61
N PHE A 116 14.02 8.14 -10.59
CA PHE A 116 12.70 8.60 -11.01
C PHE A 116 11.65 8.47 -9.88
N LEU A 117 11.63 7.34 -9.18
CA LEU A 117 10.69 7.11 -8.08
C LEU A 117 10.99 8.02 -6.87
N GLU A 118 12.26 8.25 -6.55
CA GLU A 118 12.69 9.22 -5.53
C GLU A 118 12.25 10.64 -5.88
N GLY A 119 12.31 11.02 -7.16
CA GLY A 119 11.78 12.29 -7.66
C GLY A 119 10.28 12.43 -7.40
N ILE A 120 9.50 11.41 -7.76
CA ILE A 120 8.05 11.39 -7.50
C ILE A 120 7.75 11.47 -6.01
N LEU A 121 8.44 10.69 -5.17
CA LEU A 121 8.24 10.71 -3.72
C LEU A 121 8.46 12.11 -3.15
N LYS A 122 9.54 12.78 -3.56
CA LYS A 122 9.83 14.14 -3.14
C LYS A 122 8.74 15.15 -3.58
N GLU A 123 8.20 15.00 -4.80
CA GLU A 123 7.08 15.83 -5.25
C GLU A 123 5.84 15.61 -4.38
N ARG A 124 5.53 14.35 -4.05
CA ARG A 124 4.40 14.01 -3.18
C ARG A 124 4.58 14.50 -1.75
N ASP A 125 5.79 14.42 -1.21
CA ASP A 125 6.09 14.95 0.12
C ASP A 125 5.89 16.47 0.18
N ASN A 126 6.29 17.19 -0.87
CA ASN A 126 6.03 18.63 -0.98
C ASN A 126 4.53 18.94 -1.08
N GLU A 127 3.78 18.16 -1.86
CA GLU A 127 2.32 18.28 -1.99
C GLU A 127 1.62 18.06 -0.64
N ILE A 128 2.04 17.03 0.11
CA ILE A 128 1.53 16.75 1.46
C ILE A 128 1.79 17.92 2.39
N GLU A 129 2.99 18.51 2.34
CA GLU A 129 3.35 19.63 3.22
C GLU A 129 2.54 20.90 2.89
N GLN A 130 2.32 21.18 1.60
CA GLN A 130 1.43 22.26 1.17
C GLN A 130 -0.01 22.06 1.65
N LEU A 131 -0.55 20.85 1.51
CA LEU A 131 -1.90 20.54 1.98
C LEU A 131 -2.03 20.66 3.51
N LYS A 132 -1.02 20.25 4.27
CA LYS A 132 -1.00 20.45 5.73
C LYS A 132 -1.03 21.94 6.11
N GLN A 133 -0.27 22.77 5.41
CA GLN A 133 -0.27 24.22 5.64
C GLN A 133 -1.65 24.83 5.35
N GLN A 134 -2.28 24.45 4.24
CA GLN A 134 -3.63 24.89 3.90
C GLN A 134 -4.67 24.47 4.95
N ILE A 135 -4.59 23.23 5.44
CA ILE A 135 -5.48 22.74 6.51
C ILE A 135 -5.31 23.58 7.78
N GLU A 136 -4.07 23.90 8.16
CA GLU A 136 -3.83 24.71 9.36
C GLU A 136 -4.30 26.16 9.19
N GLU A 137 -4.16 26.73 7.99
CA GLU A 137 -4.68 28.05 7.68
C GLU A 137 -6.21 28.11 7.77
N VAL A 138 -6.91 27.13 7.18
CA VAL A 138 -8.38 27.00 7.28
C VAL A 138 -8.81 26.84 8.74
N ARG A 139 -8.14 25.98 9.51
CA ARG A 139 -8.43 25.81 10.95
C ARG A 139 -8.27 27.10 11.74
N ASN A 140 -7.27 27.91 11.42
CA ASN A 140 -7.06 29.20 12.08
C ASN A 140 -8.14 30.21 11.67
N GLN A 141 -8.54 30.26 10.40
CA GLN A 141 -9.64 31.08 9.94
C GLN A 141 -10.96 30.70 10.63
N GLU A 142 -11.29 29.41 10.72
CA GLU A 142 -12.48 28.92 11.43
C GLU A 142 -12.44 29.28 12.91
N ARG A 143 -11.29 29.17 13.57
CA ARG A 143 -11.12 29.56 14.98
C ARG A 143 -11.34 31.06 15.20
N GLU A 144 -10.81 31.90 14.33
CA GLU A 144 -10.99 33.36 14.42
C GLU A 144 -12.44 33.76 14.11
N ALA A 145 -13.06 33.15 13.11
CA ALA A 145 -14.49 33.35 12.81
C ALA A 145 -15.37 32.97 14.00
N ALA A 146 -15.13 31.80 14.60
CA ALA A 146 -15.87 31.35 15.78
C ALA A 146 -15.66 32.24 17.01
N LYS A 147 -14.45 32.80 17.20
CA LYS A 147 -14.19 33.78 18.26
C LYS A 147 -14.99 35.07 18.05
N LEU A 148 -15.03 35.55 16.81
CA LEU A 148 -15.73 36.79 16.45
C LEU A 148 -17.24 36.61 16.62
N GLU A 149 -17.80 35.52 16.10
CA GLU A 149 -19.22 35.16 16.30
C GLU A 149 -19.56 35.04 17.79
N ARG A 150 -18.70 34.38 18.58
CA ARG A 150 -18.91 34.28 20.04
C ARG A 150 -18.88 35.63 20.73
N ALA A 151 -18.02 36.55 20.30
CA ALA A 151 -17.96 37.90 20.85
C ALA A 151 -19.24 38.70 20.53
N GLU A 152 -19.75 38.60 19.30
CA GLU A 152 -21.01 39.22 18.88
C GLU A 152 -22.21 38.64 19.63
N LEU A 153 -22.28 37.32 19.78
CA LEU A 153 -23.34 36.70 20.59
C LEU A 153 -23.28 37.15 22.05
N GLN A 154 -22.07 37.33 22.61
CA GLN A 154 -21.91 37.81 23.98
C GLN A 154 -22.40 39.27 24.15
N THR A 155 -22.18 40.15 23.16
CA THR A 155 -22.70 41.53 23.23
C THR A 155 -24.22 41.54 23.16
N VAL A 156 -24.81 40.74 22.25
CA VAL A 156 -26.26 40.59 22.13
C VAL A 156 -26.88 40.05 23.42
N ILE A 157 -26.27 39.04 24.06
CA ILE A 157 -26.71 38.51 25.36
C ILE A 157 -26.70 39.61 26.42
N ASN A 158 -25.64 40.43 26.48
CA ASN A 158 -25.53 41.51 27.45
C ASN A 158 -26.62 42.57 27.26
N ASP A 159 -26.93 42.93 26.01
CA ASP A 159 -27.97 43.91 25.69
C ASP A 159 -29.38 43.36 25.99
N LEU A 160 -29.65 42.10 25.69
CA LEU A 160 -30.90 41.44 26.05
C LEU A 160 -31.09 41.37 27.57
N ASN A 161 -30.04 41.03 28.33
CA ASN A 161 -30.10 41.03 29.80
C ASN A 161 -30.42 42.42 30.38
N ARG A 162 -29.87 43.49 29.79
CA ARG A 162 -30.22 44.87 30.18
C ARG A 162 -31.68 45.21 29.87
N LEU A 163 -32.21 44.75 28.74
CA LEU A 163 -33.61 44.93 28.36
C LEU A 163 -34.55 44.18 29.30
N ILE A 164 -34.24 42.92 29.61
CA ILE A 164 -34.97 42.10 30.58
C ILE A 164 -35.03 42.83 31.93
N GLY A 165 -33.90 43.29 32.46
CA GLY A 165 -33.89 44.02 33.74
C GLY A 165 -34.73 45.30 33.73
N LYS A 166 -34.79 46.04 32.61
CA LYS A 166 -35.69 47.20 32.47
C LYS A 166 -37.16 46.80 32.47
N LEU A 167 -37.51 45.75 31.74
CA LEU A 167 -38.88 45.25 31.65
C LEU A 167 -39.34 44.67 33.00
N GLU A 168 -38.48 43.93 33.70
CA GLU A 168 -38.76 43.42 35.05
C GLU A 168 -39.05 44.57 36.02
N ALA A 169 -38.25 45.65 36.00
CA ALA A 169 -38.51 46.83 36.82
C ALA A 169 -39.85 47.51 36.49
N GLN A 170 -40.20 47.63 35.20
CA GLN A 170 -41.48 48.20 34.78
C GLN A 170 -42.67 47.34 35.22
N ILE A 171 -42.56 46.02 35.10
CA ILE A 171 -43.59 45.07 35.57
C ILE A 171 -43.77 45.20 37.09
N GLU A 172 -42.68 45.31 37.84
CA GLU A 172 -42.72 45.48 39.29
C GLU A 172 -43.47 46.76 39.69
N MET A 173 -43.19 47.89 39.02
CA MET A 173 -43.90 49.15 39.23
C MET A 173 -45.40 49.03 38.94
N LEU A 174 -45.77 48.45 37.80
CA LEU A 174 -47.19 48.26 37.43
C LEU A 174 -47.92 47.34 38.42
N LYS A 175 -47.25 46.31 38.95
CA LYS A 175 -47.83 45.44 39.99
C LYS A 175 -48.07 46.20 41.29
N GLN A 176 -47.15 47.06 41.71
CA GLN A 176 -47.27 47.87 42.93
C GLN A 176 -48.38 48.92 42.84
N ASP A 177 -48.60 49.51 41.65
CA ASP A 177 -49.69 50.46 41.44
C ASP A 177 -51.06 49.75 41.46
N ASN A 178 -51.18 48.57 40.83
CA ASN A 178 -52.41 47.77 40.85
C ASN A 178 -52.76 47.15 42.21
N THR A 179 -51.84 47.16 43.19
CA THR A 179 -52.11 46.66 44.56
C THR A 179 -52.47 47.77 45.54
N LYS A 180 -52.45 49.04 45.12
CA LYS A 180 -52.81 50.21 45.93
C LYS A 180 -54.22 50.77 45.64
N GLU A 181 -54.89 50.28 44.59
CA GLU A 181 -56.34 50.45 44.37
C GLU A 181 -57.13 49.37 45.11
#